data_AF-A0A267H4N4-F1
#
_entry.id   AF-A0A267H4N4-F1
#
_cell.length_a   1.000
_cell.length_b   1.000
_cell.length_c   1.000
_cell.angle_alpha   90.00
_cell.angle_beta   90.00
_cell.angle_gamma   90.00
#
_symmetry.space_group_name_H-M   'P 1'
#
loop_
_entity.id
_entity.type
_entity.pdbx_description
1 polymer ?
#
loop_
_entity_poly.entity_id
_entity_poly.type
_entity_poly.pdbx_seq_one_letter_code
_entity_poly.pdbx_strand_id
1 'polypeptide(L)'
;FRGSSAFSEPETRAVRDKLLAIRLRTISFITMHSYGQDWMVPYGYAYNVSVDNYAQMMRPVQAAADKLKSLGRNYDIGNSAVVTYPAAGASDDYAASIGVPYAHTIELPDTGQYGFLLPQSEIPRVGLETLEALKVYLGYIAAANQPRDE
;
A
#
# COMPACT_ATOMS: atom_id res chain seq x y z
N PHE A 1 -12.12 16.33 -5.14
CA PHE A 1 -13.48 16.47 -4.57
C PHE A 1 -13.85 15.15 -3.91
N ARG A 2 -14.53 15.14 -2.76
CA ARG A 2 -14.76 13.93 -1.94
C ARG A 2 -16.09 13.20 -2.20
N GLY A 3 -16.90 13.69 -3.14
CA GLY A 3 -18.28 13.23 -3.33
C GLY A 3 -19.27 13.85 -2.33
N SER A 4 -20.55 13.51 -2.46
CA SER A 4 -21.64 14.01 -1.59
C SER A 4 -21.68 13.31 -0.23
N SER A 5 -21.16 12.08 -0.16
CA SER A 5 -21.09 11.24 1.05
C SER A 5 -20.04 10.15 0.87
N ALA A 6 -19.65 9.48 1.95
CA ALA A 6 -18.77 8.31 1.87
C ALA A 6 -19.38 7.25 0.95
N PHE A 7 -18.58 6.75 0.01
CA PHE A 7 -19.01 5.78 -1.00
C PHE A 7 -20.18 6.27 -1.89
N SER A 8 -20.21 7.56 -2.23
CA SER A 8 -21.15 8.12 -3.22
C SER A 8 -20.82 7.73 -4.66
N GLU A 9 -19.57 7.37 -4.95
CA GLU A 9 -19.15 6.86 -6.26
C GLU A 9 -19.45 5.36 -6.40
N PRO A 10 -20.06 4.89 -7.51
CA PRO A 10 -20.39 3.48 -7.70
C PRO A 10 -19.18 2.54 -7.66
N GLU A 11 -18.03 2.98 -8.15
CA GLU A 11 -16.78 2.21 -8.16
C GLU A 11 -16.29 1.95 -6.73
N THR A 12 -16.31 2.99 -5.88
CA THR A 12 -15.90 2.86 -4.48
C THR A 12 -16.85 1.96 -3.68
N ARG A 13 -18.16 1.99 -3.99
CA ARG A 13 -19.13 1.04 -3.39
C ARG A 13 -18.83 -0.39 -3.79
N ALA A 14 -18.55 -0.65 -5.06
CA ALA A 14 -18.26 -2.00 -5.52
C ALA A 14 -17.03 -2.60 -4.80
N VAL A 15 -15.96 -1.81 -4.64
CA VAL A 15 -14.76 -2.22 -3.89
C VAL A 15 -15.08 -2.45 -2.42
N ARG A 16 -15.80 -1.52 -1.78
CA ARG A 16 -16.24 -1.62 -0.38
C ARG A 16 -17.02 -2.92 -0.13
N ASP A 17 -18.05 -3.17 -0.92
CA ASP A 17 -18.95 -4.30 -0.74
C ASP A 17 -18.21 -5.62 -0.93
N LYS A 18 -17.33 -5.68 -1.95
CA LYS A 18 -16.48 -6.86 -2.15
C LYS A 18 -15.54 -7.07 -0.97
N LEU A 19 -14.82 -6.05 -0.54
CA LEU A 19 -13.84 -6.14 0.54
C LEU A 19 -14.52 -6.54 1.85
N LEU A 20 -15.66 -5.93 2.20
CA LEU A 20 -16.44 -6.29 3.39
C LEU A 20 -16.88 -7.75 3.39
N ALA A 21 -17.27 -8.28 2.22
CA ALA A 21 -17.72 -9.67 2.07
C ALA A 21 -16.58 -10.69 2.24
N ILE A 22 -15.33 -10.30 1.97
CA ILE A 22 -14.17 -11.20 2.09
C ILE A 22 -13.19 -10.83 3.20
N ARG A 23 -13.45 -9.77 3.99
CA ARG A 23 -12.48 -9.17 4.93
C ARG A 23 -11.83 -10.16 5.90
N LEU A 24 -12.60 -11.13 6.41
CA LEU A 24 -12.09 -12.15 7.35
C LEU A 24 -11.09 -13.13 6.69
N ARG A 25 -11.04 -13.16 5.35
CA ARG A 25 -10.12 -13.96 4.55
C ARG A 25 -9.03 -13.11 3.88
N THR A 26 -9.11 -11.78 4.02
CA THR A 26 -8.16 -10.85 3.40
C THR A 26 -7.03 -10.56 4.38
N ILE A 27 -5.84 -11.08 4.08
CA ILE A 27 -4.64 -10.85 4.89
C ILE A 27 -3.98 -9.51 4.51
N SER A 28 -3.96 -9.19 3.22
CA SER A 28 -3.35 -7.95 2.71
C SER A 28 -4.25 -7.24 1.70
N PHE A 29 -4.28 -5.92 1.78
CA PHE A 29 -4.89 -5.00 0.82
C PHE A 29 -3.82 -4.04 0.31
N ILE A 30 -3.61 -4.00 -1.01
CA ILE A 30 -2.63 -3.13 -1.64
C ILE A 30 -3.36 -2.30 -2.68
N THR A 31 -3.30 -0.97 -2.54
CA THR A 31 -3.72 -0.04 -3.59
C THR A 31 -2.48 0.55 -4.26
N MET A 32 -2.47 0.56 -5.60
CA MET A 32 -1.33 1.02 -6.40
C MET A 32 -1.67 2.33 -7.09
N HIS A 33 -0.75 3.27 -6.99
CA HIS A 33 -0.83 4.62 -7.49
C HIS A 33 0.50 4.99 -8.16
N SER A 34 0.57 6.19 -8.73
CA SER A 34 1.81 6.86 -9.10
C SER A 34 1.60 8.37 -8.90
N TYR A 35 2.62 9.18 -8.70
CA TYR A 35 4.05 8.87 -8.67
C TYR A 35 4.66 9.34 -7.33
N GLY A 36 5.84 8.83 -6.99
CA GLY A 36 6.55 9.25 -5.78
C GLY A 36 7.68 8.32 -5.37
N GLN A 37 7.57 7.03 -5.74
CA GLN A 37 8.37 5.96 -5.15
C GLN A 37 8.15 5.88 -3.63
N ASP A 38 6.89 5.74 -3.21
CA ASP A 38 6.51 5.65 -1.80
C ASP A 38 5.87 4.28 -1.51
N TRP A 39 6.11 3.72 -0.33
CA TRP A 39 5.36 2.56 0.18
C TRP A 39 4.87 2.83 1.59
N MET A 40 3.59 3.14 1.69
CA MET A 40 2.99 3.71 2.89
C MET A 40 2.05 2.74 3.60
N VAL A 41 1.86 3.01 4.89
CA VAL A 41 0.91 2.31 5.78
C VAL A 41 -0.05 3.30 6.46
N PRO A 42 -1.28 2.87 6.80
CA PRO A 42 -2.24 3.66 7.56
C PRO A 42 -1.72 4.15 8.94
N TYR A 43 -2.35 5.14 9.57
CA TYR A 43 -3.45 5.94 9.03
C TYR A 43 -2.94 7.20 8.33
N GLY A 44 -3.55 7.55 7.19
CA GLY A 44 -3.27 8.76 6.43
C GLY A 44 -4.19 9.95 6.75
N TYR A 45 -5.34 9.76 7.41
CA TYR A 45 -6.34 10.83 7.56
C TYR A 45 -5.92 12.04 8.43
N ALA A 46 -4.89 11.90 9.27
CA ALA A 46 -4.38 12.96 10.15
C ALA A 46 -2.91 12.71 10.51
N TYR A 47 -2.24 13.71 11.09
CA TYR A 47 -0.96 13.50 11.76
C TYR A 47 -1.16 12.81 13.12
N ASN A 48 -0.12 12.11 13.60
CA ASN A 48 -0.08 11.44 14.92
C ASN A 48 -1.15 10.35 15.13
N VAL A 49 -1.66 9.77 14.06
CA VAL A 49 -2.53 8.59 14.09
C VAL A 49 -1.79 7.40 13.47
N SER A 50 -1.98 6.22 14.03
CA SER A 50 -1.30 5.00 13.57
C SER A 50 -2.16 3.78 13.87
N VAL A 51 -1.89 2.69 13.17
CA VAL A 51 -2.45 1.38 13.47
C VAL A 51 -1.69 0.74 14.63
N ASP A 52 -2.38 -0.06 15.45
CA ASP A 52 -1.77 -0.74 16.59
C ASP A 52 -0.63 -1.70 16.17
N ASN A 53 -0.74 -2.29 14.97
CA ASN A 53 0.23 -3.24 14.43
C ASN A 53 1.25 -2.59 13.47
N TYR A 54 1.52 -1.28 13.59
CA TYR A 54 2.44 -0.54 12.71
C TYR A 54 3.80 -1.24 12.52
N ALA A 55 4.44 -1.67 13.62
CA ALA A 55 5.72 -2.36 13.56
C ALA A 55 5.65 -3.70 12.79
N GLN A 56 4.51 -4.41 12.85
CA GLN A 56 4.29 -5.63 12.09
C GLN A 56 4.12 -5.32 10.59
N MET A 57 3.38 -4.26 10.24
CA MET A 57 3.20 -3.81 8.86
C MET A 57 4.50 -3.33 8.22
N MET A 58 5.38 -2.66 8.98
CA MET A 58 6.61 -2.07 8.43
C MET A 58 7.70 -3.10 8.10
N ARG A 59 7.76 -4.25 8.78
CA ARG A 59 8.77 -5.28 8.49
C ARG A 59 8.74 -5.79 7.04
N PRO A 60 7.60 -6.25 6.49
CA PRO A 60 7.55 -6.69 5.09
C PRO A 60 7.74 -5.52 4.11
N VAL A 61 7.32 -4.30 4.47
CA VAL A 61 7.52 -3.09 3.65
C VAL A 61 9.01 -2.75 3.55
N GLN A 62 9.75 -2.76 4.66
CA GLN A 62 11.20 -2.53 4.66
C GLN A 62 11.92 -3.55 3.78
N ALA A 63 11.60 -4.84 3.90
CA ALA A 63 12.22 -5.88 3.09
C ALA A 63 11.96 -5.68 1.58
N ALA A 64 10.76 -5.23 1.22
CA ALA A 64 10.42 -4.93 -0.16
C ALA A 64 11.10 -3.66 -0.67
N ALA A 65 11.23 -2.62 0.16
CA ALA A 65 11.98 -1.41 -0.15
C ALA A 65 13.47 -1.69 -0.35
N ASP A 66 14.07 -2.58 0.46
CA ASP A 66 15.45 -3.02 0.29
C ASP A 66 15.65 -3.75 -1.04
N LYS A 67 14.67 -4.56 -1.45
CA LYS A 67 14.67 -5.21 -2.77
C LYS A 67 14.58 -4.18 -3.90
N LEU A 68 13.70 -3.20 -3.82
CA LEU A 68 13.60 -2.10 -4.79
C LEU A 68 14.92 -1.31 -4.86
N LYS A 69 15.55 -1.06 -3.71
CA LYS A 69 16.86 -0.40 -3.62
C LYS A 69 17.95 -1.18 -4.35
N SER A 70 17.96 -2.51 -4.20
CA SER A 70 18.90 -3.38 -4.94
C SER A 70 18.69 -3.35 -6.46
N LEU A 71 17.49 -2.97 -6.92
CA LEU A 71 17.13 -2.81 -8.33
C LEU A 71 17.28 -1.35 -8.81
N GLY A 72 17.79 -0.46 -7.95
CA GLY A 72 18.09 0.93 -8.29
C GLY A 72 16.94 1.91 -8.04
N ARG A 73 15.94 1.55 -7.23
CA ARG A 73 14.85 2.42 -6.82
C ARG A 73 14.86 2.66 -5.32
N ASN A 74 15.01 3.90 -4.89
CA ASN A 74 14.87 4.26 -3.48
C ASN A 74 13.42 4.63 -3.23
N TYR A 75 12.78 3.91 -2.31
CA TYR A 75 11.42 4.20 -1.89
C TYR A 75 11.40 4.78 -0.49
N ASP A 76 10.62 5.84 -0.29
CA ASP A 76 10.32 6.33 1.06
C ASP A 76 9.19 5.49 1.66
N ILE A 77 9.33 5.12 2.93
CA ILE A 77 8.41 4.19 3.59
C ILE A 77 7.97 4.72 4.96
N GLY A 78 6.74 4.43 5.34
CA GLY A 78 6.23 4.81 6.66
C GLY A 78 4.74 5.11 6.68
N ASN A 79 4.31 5.82 7.72
CA ASN A 79 2.93 6.29 7.84
C ASN A 79 2.58 7.25 6.70
N SER A 80 1.43 7.04 6.04
CA SER A 80 1.02 7.80 4.85
C SER A 80 1.02 9.31 5.08
N ALA A 81 0.52 9.79 6.23
CA ALA A 81 0.45 11.23 6.51
C ALA A 81 1.83 11.86 6.74
N VAL A 82 2.82 11.08 7.21
CA VAL A 82 4.19 11.54 7.46
C VAL A 82 5.01 11.54 6.18
N VAL A 83 4.90 10.50 5.35
CA VAL A 83 5.64 10.38 4.08
C VAL A 83 5.13 11.42 3.08
N THR A 84 3.82 11.63 3.02
CA THR A 84 3.20 12.58 2.10
C THR A 84 2.54 13.73 2.85
N TYR A 85 1.25 13.61 3.13
CA TYR A 85 0.42 14.59 3.82
C TYR A 85 -0.89 13.95 4.30
N PRO A 86 -1.61 14.56 5.25
CA PRO A 86 -2.90 14.06 5.68
C PRO A 86 -3.93 14.01 4.56
N ALA A 87 -4.50 12.83 4.31
CA ALA A 87 -5.53 12.58 3.31
C ALA A 87 -6.62 11.66 3.88
N ALA A 88 -7.83 12.21 4.07
CA ALA A 88 -8.96 11.45 4.60
C ALA A 88 -9.76 10.74 3.50
N GLY A 89 -10.27 9.54 3.82
CA GLY A 89 -11.13 8.76 2.92
C GLY A 89 -10.38 7.83 1.96
N ALA A 90 -9.08 7.63 2.18
CA ALA A 90 -8.27 6.69 1.40
C ALA A 90 -8.66 5.23 1.68
N SER A 91 -8.47 4.36 0.68
CA SER A 91 -8.92 2.97 0.72
C SER A 91 -8.10 2.07 1.64
N ASP A 92 -6.81 2.38 1.82
CA ASP A 92 -5.91 1.71 2.76
C ASP A 92 -6.34 1.96 4.22
N ASP A 93 -6.64 3.21 4.58
CA ASP A 93 -7.23 3.57 5.87
C ASP A 93 -8.56 2.85 6.10
N TYR A 94 -9.42 2.81 5.08
CA TYR A 94 -10.67 2.07 5.17
C TYR A 94 -10.44 0.56 5.38
N ALA A 95 -9.55 -0.06 4.62
CA ALA A 95 -9.23 -1.49 4.75
C ALA A 95 -8.70 -1.83 6.15
N ALA A 96 -7.80 -1.01 6.70
CA ALA A 96 -7.33 -1.17 8.07
C ALA A 96 -8.47 -1.03 9.10
N SER A 97 -9.35 -0.04 8.92
CA SER A 97 -10.47 0.22 9.85
C SER A 97 -11.48 -0.93 9.96
N ILE A 98 -11.59 -1.76 8.92
CA ILE A 98 -12.46 -2.94 8.90
C ILE A 98 -11.73 -4.24 9.24
N GLY A 99 -10.48 -4.16 9.69
CA GLY A 99 -9.70 -5.27 10.24
C GLY A 99 -8.80 -6.01 9.26
N VAL A 100 -8.48 -5.45 8.08
CA VAL A 100 -7.45 -6.04 7.21
C VAL A 100 -6.06 -5.82 7.84
N PRO A 101 -5.30 -6.88 8.16
CA PRO A 101 -4.08 -6.75 8.96
C PRO A 101 -2.93 -6.01 8.29
N TYR A 102 -2.84 -6.07 6.95
CA TYR A 102 -1.78 -5.44 6.17
C TYR A 102 -2.39 -4.59 5.05
N ALA A 103 -2.67 -3.32 5.31
CA ALA A 103 -3.20 -2.38 4.31
C ALA A 103 -2.09 -1.40 3.89
N HIS A 104 -1.94 -1.17 2.58
CA HIS A 104 -0.84 -0.37 2.03
C HIS A 104 -1.22 0.41 0.79
N THR A 105 -0.53 1.53 0.61
CA THR A 105 -0.49 2.30 -0.64
C THR A 105 0.93 2.25 -1.20
N ILE A 106 1.06 1.97 -2.50
CA ILE A 106 2.33 2.04 -3.23
C ILE A 106 2.22 3.14 -4.29
N GLU A 107 3.10 4.13 -4.24
CA GLU A 107 3.28 5.13 -5.29
C GLU A 107 4.46 4.69 -6.17
N LEU A 108 4.17 4.35 -7.42
CA LEU A 108 5.17 3.86 -8.39
C LEU A 108 6.08 5.01 -8.89
N PRO A 109 7.12 4.70 -9.70
CA PRO A 109 8.01 5.71 -10.24
C PRO A 109 7.30 6.72 -11.17
N ASP A 110 7.91 7.87 -11.41
CA ASP A 110 9.20 8.32 -10.88
C ASP A 110 9.04 9.26 -9.66
N THR A 111 10.05 10.08 -9.39
CA THR A 111 10.03 11.06 -8.28
C THR A 111 9.74 12.49 -8.78
N GLY A 112 9.15 12.63 -9.98
CA GLY A 112 8.69 13.90 -10.53
C GLY A 112 9.41 14.40 -11.79
N GLN A 113 10.36 13.64 -12.36
CA GLN A 113 10.97 14.01 -13.65
C GLN A 113 9.95 13.93 -14.80
N TYR A 114 9.17 12.86 -14.82
CA TYR A 114 8.07 12.62 -15.74
C TYR A 114 6.71 12.61 -15.03
N GLY A 115 6.69 12.22 -13.76
CA GLY A 115 5.48 12.04 -12.97
C GLY A 115 4.51 11.07 -13.64
N PHE A 116 3.28 11.52 -13.88
CA PHE A 116 2.24 10.72 -14.56
C PHE A 116 2.52 10.41 -16.03
N LEU A 117 3.47 11.12 -16.66
CA LEU A 117 3.83 10.94 -18.07
C LEU A 117 5.09 10.09 -18.24
N LEU A 118 5.28 9.10 -17.35
CA LEU A 118 6.40 8.17 -17.40
C LEU A 118 6.49 7.51 -18.79
N PRO A 119 7.67 7.46 -19.43
CA PRO A 119 7.81 6.90 -20.77
C PRO A 119 7.33 5.46 -20.85
N GLN A 120 6.65 5.09 -21.95
CA GLN A 120 6.17 3.73 -22.18
C GLN A 120 7.29 2.67 -22.07
N SER A 121 8.53 3.04 -22.41
CA SER A 121 9.71 2.18 -22.27
C SER A 121 10.03 1.77 -20.83
N GLU A 122 9.56 2.50 -19.82
CA GLU A 122 9.75 2.17 -18.41
C GLU A 122 8.75 1.10 -17.92
N ILE A 123 7.63 0.88 -18.61
CA ILE A 123 6.56 -0.04 -18.15
C ILE A 123 7.10 -1.44 -17.82
N PRO A 124 7.90 -2.11 -18.69
CA PRO A 124 8.41 -3.44 -18.38
C PRO A 124 9.32 -3.44 -17.15
N ARG A 125 10.15 -2.40 -17.00
CA ARG A 125 11.09 -2.28 -15.88
C ARG A 125 10.33 -2.09 -14.57
N VAL A 126 9.40 -1.13 -14.52
CA VAL A 126 8.56 -0.88 -13.33
C VAL A 126 7.77 -2.12 -12.95
N GLY A 127 7.13 -2.78 -13.93
CA GLY A 127 6.37 -4.01 -13.67
C GLY A 127 7.22 -5.13 -13.06
N LEU A 128 8.44 -5.33 -13.55
CA LEU A 128 9.37 -6.33 -13.01
C LEU A 128 9.87 -5.94 -11.60
N GLU A 129 10.28 -4.70 -11.39
CA GLU A 129 10.76 -4.20 -10.09
C GLU A 129 9.67 -4.32 -9.02
N THR A 130 8.45 -3.89 -9.31
CA THR A 130 7.31 -4.00 -8.42
C THR A 130 6.95 -5.45 -8.13
N LEU A 131 6.93 -6.32 -9.15
CA LEU A 131 6.64 -7.75 -8.95
C LEU A 131 7.68 -8.41 -8.03
N GLU A 132 8.95 -8.13 -8.23
CA GLU A 132 10.03 -8.66 -7.41
C GLU A 132 9.95 -8.18 -5.94
N ALA A 133 9.57 -6.92 -5.72
CA ALA A 133 9.33 -6.38 -4.39
C ALA A 133 8.10 -7.02 -3.72
N LEU A 134 7.01 -7.20 -4.46
CA LEU A 134 5.79 -7.85 -3.98
C LEU A 134 6.02 -9.31 -3.59
N LYS A 135 6.86 -10.05 -4.32
CA LYS A 135 7.24 -11.43 -3.92
C LYS A 135 7.91 -11.45 -2.54
N VAL A 136 8.81 -10.51 -2.26
CA VAL A 136 9.48 -10.39 -0.95
C VAL A 136 8.47 -10.03 0.13
N TYR A 137 7.65 -9.00 -0.10
CA TYR A 137 6.60 -8.57 0.82
C TYR A 137 5.62 -9.71 1.16
N LEU A 138 5.07 -10.38 0.15
CA LEU A 138 4.10 -11.47 0.34
C LEU A 138 4.75 -12.71 0.95
N GLY A 139 6.01 -13.01 0.62
CA GLY A 139 6.76 -14.11 1.24
C GLY A 139 6.92 -13.90 2.74
N TYR A 140 7.18 -12.68 3.19
CA TYR A 140 7.28 -12.33 4.61
C TYR A 140 5.93 -12.53 5.33
N ILE A 141 4.83 -12.09 4.72
CA ILE A 141 3.48 -12.26 5.26
C ILE A 141 3.11 -13.74 5.31
N ALA A 142 3.40 -14.51 4.26
CA ALA A 142 3.10 -15.93 4.21
C ALA A 142 3.83 -16.68 5.34
N ALA A 143 5.12 -16.42 5.55
CA ALA A 143 5.91 -17.01 6.63
C ALA A 143 5.38 -16.66 8.02
N ALA A 144 4.93 -15.41 8.22
CA ALA A 144 4.36 -14.97 9.50
C ALA A 144 2.97 -15.55 9.81
N ASN A 145 2.27 -16.08 8.80
CA ASN A 145 0.91 -16.63 8.93
C ASN A 145 0.84 -18.14 8.71
N GLN A 146 1.97 -18.85 8.67
CA GLN A 146 1.94 -20.31 8.72
C GLN A 146 1.50 -20.76 10.13
N PRO A 147 0.66 -21.81 10.25
CA PRO A 147 0.42 -22.44 11.54
C PRO A 147 1.79 -22.87 12.09
N ARG A 148 2.06 -22.51 13.34
CA ARG A 148 3.22 -23.07 14.04
C ARG A 148 2.92 -24.54 14.22
N ASP A 149 3.76 -25.41 13.67
CA ASP A 149 3.70 -26.84 13.97
C ASP A 149 3.82 -27.00 15.50
N GLU A 150 2.77 -27.52 16.13
CA GLU A 150 2.74 -27.93 17.55
C GLU A 150 3.42 -29.28 17.75
#